data_AF-A0AAD8S6P9-F1
#
_entry.id   AF-A0AAD8S6P9-F1
#
_cell.length_a   1.000
_cell.length_b   1.000
_cell.length_c   1.000
_cell.angle_alpha   90.00
_cell.angle_beta   90.00
_cell.angle_gamma   90.00
#
_symmetry.space_group_name_H-M   'P 1'
#
loop_
_entity.id
_entity.type
_entity.pdbx_description
1 polymer ?
#
loop_
_entity_poly.entity_id
_entity_poly.type
_entity_poly.pdbx_seq_one_letter_code
_entity_poly.pdbx_strand_id
1 'polypeptide(L)'
;MLTADARKTLFEELLWEHRELVEAHDKCQVLPEASIDALKEQLANAQREKEQLIKQHQEELSAQKTSYQELKSQLVQLGLDHAKALEAAEADAAAKMNEALENASNATVVLQAELEELAKARKAAEEKVARLEEERKECNQLILQTDNLAHRLFPDSQTYAVKKVNARRPSQSQASLAVPWTPNDHLVALNARVSHMRAIDRNLSDIPDVASQLYRTLWPGEVVPDTFSLISDRLKGAGRIREWQCSAARAGADSVLRVACSWYPELDLDALTGVREGAETDLDPILAAKRQDRAYRIAEYAEMRTFIPPPHGVQDYLDEEEDEAEEEPLDGAGAGDAPPEAPAA
;
A
#
# COMPACT_ATOMS: atom_id res chain seq x y z
N MET A 1 -32.33 58.21 -72.22
CA MET A 1 -31.59 58.85 -73.33
C MET A 1 -31.83 58.03 -74.59
N LEU A 2 -32.70 58.51 -75.50
CA LEU A 2 -32.97 57.86 -76.79
C LEU A 2 -31.86 58.20 -77.79
N THR A 3 -31.36 57.18 -78.49
CA THR A 3 -30.25 57.18 -79.46
C THR A 3 -30.57 58.02 -80.70
N ALA A 4 -29.53 58.51 -81.39
CA ALA A 4 -29.67 59.47 -82.50
C ALA A 4 -30.49 58.93 -83.69
N ASP A 5 -30.44 57.62 -83.97
CA ASP A 5 -31.24 56.97 -85.02
C ASP A 5 -32.75 56.91 -84.70
N ALA A 6 -33.12 56.78 -83.42
CA ALA A 6 -34.52 56.80 -83.00
C ALA A 6 -35.15 58.19 -83.13
N ARG A 7 -34.34 59.26 -83.11
CA ARG A 7 -34.83 60.62 -83.33
C ARG A 7 -35.01 60.95 -84.81
N LYS A 8 -34.19 60.35 -85.68
CA LYS A 8 -34.30 60.54 -87.14
C LYS A 8 -35.54 59.85 -87.71
N THR A 9 -35.83 58.63 -87.24
CA THR A 9 -37.05 57.89 -87.60
C THR A 9 -38.31 58.60 -87.11
N LEU A 10 -38.34 59.07 -85.86
CA LEU A 10 -39.46 59.87 -85.35
C LEU A 10 -39.64 61.21 -86.09
N PHE A 11 -38.54 61.84 -86.54
CA PHE A 11 -38.61 63.08 -87.32
C PHE A 11 -39.05 62.85 -88.78
N GLU A 12 -38.69 61.71 -89.39
CA GLU A 12 -39.17 61.31 -90.71
C GLU A 12 -40.64 60.86 -90.69
N GLU A 13 -41.10 60.16 -89.63
CA GLU A 13 -42.53 59.89 -89.40
C GLU A 13 -43.34 61.19 -89.21
N LEU A 14 -42.83 62.13 -88.41
CA LEU A 14 -43.46 63.45 -88.22
C LEU A 14 -43.53 64.25 -89.53
N LEU A 15 -42.51 64.17 -90.40
CA LEU A 15 -42.53 64.83 -91.70
C LEU A 15 -43.47 64.16 -92.70
N TRP A 16 -43.67 62.85 -92.60
CA TRP A 16 -44.63 62.11 -93.42
C TRP A 16 -46.07 62.44 -93.02
N GLU A 17 -46.38 62.45 -91.72
CA GLU A 17 -47.69 62.89 -91.21
C GLU A 17 -47.98 64.36 -91.55
N HIS A 18 -46.97 65.25 -91.49
CA HIS A 18 -47.15 66.65 -91.86
C HIS A 18 -47.36 66.86 -93.37
N ARG A 19 -46.86 65.96 -94.22
CA ARG A 19 -47.08 65.96 -95.68
C ARG A 19 -48.48 65.44 -96.03
N GLU A 20 -48.96 64.40 -95.36
CA GLU A 20 -50.34 63.89 -95.51
C GLU A 20 -51.38 64.93 -95.05
N LEU A 21 -51.10 65.67 -93.98
CA LEU A 21 -51.97 66.74 -93.48
C LEU A 21 -52.04 67.96 -94.43
N VAL A 22 -50.99 68.23 -95.20
CA VAL A 22 -50.97 69.33 -96.19
C VAL A 22 -51.69 68.93 -97.49
N GLU A 23 -51.61 67.67 -97.92
CA GLU A 23 -52.34 67.18 -99.10
C GLU A 23 -53.84 66.98 -98.85
N ALA A 24 -54.27 66.80 -97.59
CA ALA A 24 -55.69 66.79 -97.21
C ALA A 24 -56.34 68.20 -97.16
N HIS A 25 -55.54 69.28 -97.18
CA HIS A 25 -56.06 70.65 -97.06
C HIS A 25 -56.55 71.25 -98.40
N ASP A 26 -56.09 70.73 -99.55
CA ASP A 26 -56.36 71.31 -100.88
C ASP A 26 -57.62 70.74 -101.60
N LYS A 27 -58.38 69.84 -100.98
CA LYS A 27 -59.52 69.16 -101.63
C LYS A 27 -60.90 69.35 -100.99
N CYS A 28 -61.08 70.29 -100.07
CA CYS A 28 -62.39 70.54 -99.45
C CYS A 28 -62.70 72.04 -99.35
N GLN A 29 -63.06 72.64 -100.48
CA GLN A 29 -63.91 73.83 -100.48
C GLN A 29 -65.39 73.42 -100.46
N VAL A 30 -66.15 74.19 -99.68
CA VAL A 30 -67.62 74.25 -99.57
C VAL A 30 -68.28 73.18 -98.68
N LEU A 31 -68.27 73.44 -97.36
CA LEU A 31 -69.27 72.94 -96.40
C LEU A 31 -69.63 74.07 -95.40
N PRO A 32 -70.86 74.04 -94.82
CA PRO A 32 -71.67 75.22 -94.49
C PRO A 32 -71.27 75.92 -93.18
N GLU A 33 -71.61 77.21 -93.05
CA GLU A 33 -71.31 78.09 -91.89
C GLU A 33 -71.79 77.55 -90.52
N ALA A 34 -72.70 76.57 -90.47
CA ALA A 34 -73.11 75.89 -89.23
C ALA A 34 -72.05 74.94 -88.63
N SER A 35 -71.04 74.52 -89.42
CA SER A 35 -69.95 73.64 -88.96
C SER A 35 -68.75 74.41 -88.38
N ILE A 36 -68.62 75.70 -88.70
CA ILE A 36 -67.54 76.56 -88.19
C ILE A 36 -67.79 76.87 -86.71
N ASP A 37 -69.04 77.02 -86.30
CA ASP A 37 -69.37 77.24 -84.88
C ASP A 37 -69.22 75.95 -84.05
N ALA A 38 -69.54 74.78 -84.61
CA ALA A 38 -69.26 73.48 -83.97
C ALA A 38 -67.75 73.20 -83.82
N LEU A 39 -66.93 73.58 -84.82
CA LEU A 39 -65.47 73.45 -84.74
C LEU A 39 -64.85 74.49 -83.80
N LYS A 40 -65.39 75.71 -83.71
CA LYS A 40 -64.98 76.70 -82.70
C LYS A 40 -65.35 76.27 -81.29
N GLU A 41 -66.50 75.62 -81.12
CA GLU A 41 -66.91 75.04 -79.85
C GLU A 41 -66.06 73.83 -79.45
N GLN A 42 -65.69 72.98 -80.42
CA GLN A 42 -64.70 71.91 -80.19
C GLN A 42 -63.30 72.46 -79.91
N LEU A 43 -62.87 73.52 -80.57
CA LEU A 43 -61.59 74.19 -80.28
C LEU A 43 -61.62 74.83 -78.88
N ALA A 44 -62.73 75.45 -78.49
CA ALA A 44 -62.91 76.02 -77.16
C ALA A 44 -63.00 74.95 -76.07
N ASN A 45 -63.64 73.81 -76.34
CA ASN A 45 -63.64 72.64 -75.45
C ASN A 45 -62.24 72.03 -75.34
N ALA A 46 -61.54 71.82 -76.46
CA ALA A 46 -60.16 71.33 -76.46
C ALA A 46 -59.19 72.30 -75.76
N GLN A 47 -59.42 73.62 -75.86
CA GLN A 47 -58.68 74.63 -75.11
C GLN A 47 -58.99 74.58 -73.61
N ARG A 48 -60.25 74.43 -73.21
CA ARG A 48 -60.62 74.23 -71.80
C ARG A 48 -60.05 72.93 -71.24
N GLU A 49 -60.12 71.85 -72.00
CA GLU A 49 -59.54 70.55 -71.63
C GLU A 49 -58.02 70.64 -71.52
N LYS A 50 -57.34 71.35 -72.43
CA LYS A 50 -55.91 71.62 -72.35
C LYS A 50 -55.56 72.45 -71.11
N GLU A 51 -56.31 73.50 -70.82
CA GLU A 51 -56.10 74.31 -69.61
C GLU A 51 -56.37 73.52 -68.33
N GLN A 52 -57.37 72.62 -68.36
CA GLN A 52 -57.70 71.73 -67.25
C GLN A 52 -56.62 70.67 -67.04
N LEU A 53 -56.08 70.08 -68.11
CA LEU A 53 -54.92 69.18 -68.07
C LEU A 53 -53.66 69.88 -67.58
N ILE A 54 -53.41 71.14 -67.95
CA ILE A 54 -52.28 71.92 -67.43
C ILE A 54 -52.43 72.15 -65.92
N LYS A 55 -53.63 72.47 -65.45
CA LYS A 55 -53.91 72.61 -64.00
C LYS A 55 -53.72 71.29 -63.26
N GLN A 56 -54.29 70.19 -63.76
CA GLN A 56 -54.12 68.85 -63.20
C GLN A 56 -52.64 68.46 -63.16
N HIS A 57 -51.89 68.70 -64.23
CA HIS A 57 -50.47 68.39 -64.27
C HIS A 57 -49.64 69.26 -63.31
N GLN A 58 -49.99 70.54 -63.13
CA GLN A 58 -49.36 71.39 -62.12
C GLN A 58 -49.69 70.96 -60.69
N GLU A 59 -50.93 70.54 -60.44
CA GLU A 59 -51.37 69.98 -59.16
C GLU A 59 -50.62 68.68 -58.86
N GLU A 60 -50.53 67.75 -59.82
CA GLU A 60 -49.76 66.51 -59.71
C GLU A 60 -48.28 66.78 -59.48
N LEU A 61 -47.67 67.73 -60.19
CA LEU A 61 -46.28 68.13 -59.97
C LEU A 61 -46.06 68.71 -58.56
N SER A 62 -47.03 69.48 -58.04
CA SER A 62 -46.95 70.02 -56.69
C SER A 62 -47.15 68.94 -55.62
N ALA A 63 -48.04 67.97 -55.85
CA ALA A 63 -48.26 66.79 -55.01
C ALA A 63 -47.04 65.85 -55.02
N GLN A 64 -46.40 65.70 -56.18
CA GLN A 64 -45.17 64.90 -56.30
C GLN A 64 -43.99 65.59 -55.61
N LYS A 65 -43.88 66.92 -55.69
CA LYS A 65 -42.84 67.67 -54.97
C LYS A 65 -43.02 67.60 -53.47
N THR A 66 -44.26 67.73 -52.97
CA THR A 66 -44.56 67.65 -51.53
C THR A 66 -44.29 66.25 -50.99
N SER A 67 -44.79 65.20 -51.66
CA SER A 67 -44.49 63.81 -51.27
C SER A 67 -43.00 63.47 -51.34
N TYR A 68 -42.25 63.99 -52.32
CA TYR A 68 -40.80 63.82 -52.37
C TYR A 68 -40.08 64.49 -51.19
N GLN A 69 -40.46 65.71 -50.83
CA GLN A 69 -39.88 66.40 -49.67
C GLN A 69 -40.21 65.69 -48.36
N GLU A 70 -41.42 65.15 -48.24
CA GLU A 70 -41.84 64.37 -47.07
C GLU A 70 -41.04 63.07 -46.97
N LEU A 71 -40.94 62.29 -48.06
CA LEU A 71 -40.08 61.10 -48.12
C LEU A 71 -38.62 61.42 -47.80
N LYS A 72 -38.09 62.54 -48.30
CA LYS A 72 -36.73 62.99 -48.01
C LYS A 72 -36.56 63.30 -46.52
N SER A 73 -37.52 63.98 -45.90
CA SER A 73 -37.48 64.26 -44.46
C SER A 73 -37.57 62.99 -43.63
N GLN A 74 -38.41 62.03 -44.02
CA GLN A 74 -38.54 60.72 -43.37
C GLN A 74 -37.26 59.90 -43.50
N LEU A 75 -36.61 59.91 -44.67
CA LEU A 75 -35.34 59.21 -44.88
C LEU A 75 -34.22 59.79 -44.00
N VAL A 76 -34.14 61.11 -43.90
CA VAL A 76 -33.16 61.78 -43.01
C VAL A 76 -33.45 61.44 -41.55
N GLN A 77 -34.72 61.47 -41.13
CA GLN A 77 -35.11 61.14 -39.77
C GLN A 77 -34.79 59.68 -39.41
N LEU A 78 -35.15 58.73 -40.28
CA LEU A 78 -34.82 57.32 -40.12
C LEU A 78 -33.30 57.08 -40.06
N GLY A 79 -32.52 57.77 -40.90
CA GLY A 79 -31.06 57.69 -40.85
C GLY A 79 -30.49 58.17 -39.51
N LEU A 80 -31.08 59.22 -38.95
CA LEU A 80 -30.67 59.82 -37.68
C LEU A 80 -31.07 58.94 -36.48
N ASP A 81 -32.27 58.36 -36.52
CA ASP A 81 -32.73 57.42 -35.49
C ASP A 81 -31.96 56.10 -35.53
N HIS A 82 -31.62 55.59 -36.73
CA HIS A 82 -30.77 54.42 -36.88
C HIS A 82 -29.34 54.67 -36.39
N ALA A 83 -28.75 55.84 -36.69
CA ALA A 83 -27.44 56.21 -36.18
C ALA A 83 -27.42 56.25 -34.64
N LYS A 84 -28.45 56.86 -34.02
CA LYS A 84 -28.60 56.88 -32.57
C LYS A 84 -28.78 55.48 -31.96
N ALA A 85 -29.58 54.63 -32.61
CA ALA A 85 -29.77 53.26 -32.15
C ALA A 85 -28.47 52.44 -32.23
N LEU A 86 -27.66 52.69 -33.26
CA LEU A 86 -26.37 52.04 -33.46
C LEU A 86 -25.35 52.51 -32.41
N GLU A 87 -25.26 53.82 -32.15
CA GLU A 87 -24.43 54.36 -31.05
C GLU A 87 -24.85 53.81 -29.68
N ALA A 88 -26.16 53.71 -29.41
CA ALA A 88 -26.66 53.15 -28.16
C ALA A 88 -26.33 51.65 -28.02
N ALA A 89 -26.46 50.88 -29.11
CA ALA A 89 -26.12 49.46 -29.13
C ALA A 89 -24.61 49.23 -28.98
N GLU A 90 -23.77 50.06 -29.59
CA GLU A 90 -22.32 50.03 -29.42
C GLU A 90 -21.91 50.37 -27.98
N ALA A 91 -22.54 51.38 -27.37
CA ALA A 91 -22.29 51.73 -25.97
C ALA A 91 -22.71 50.62 -25.00
N ASP A 92 -23.87 49.99 -25.21
CA ASP A 92 -24.33 48.85 -24.41
C ASP A 92 -23.42 47.62 -24.57
N ALA A 93 -22.98 47.32 -25.80
CA ALA A 93 -22.03 46.25 -26.05
C ALA A 93 -20.66 46.50 -25.40
N ALA A 94 -20.16 47.74 -25.45
CA ALA A 94 -18.92 48.14 -24.81
C ALA A 94 -19.01 48.04 -23.27
N ALA A 95 -20.14 48.44 -22.68
CA ALA A 95 -20.39 48.29 -21.24
C ALA A 95 -20.39 46.82 -20.82
N LYS A 96 -21.08 45.95 -21.57
CA LYS A 96 -21.12 44.50 -21.31
C LYS A 96 -19.74 43.84 -21.46
N MET A 97 -18.94 44.26 -22.44
CA MET A 97 -17.56 43.75 -22.59
C MET A 97 -16.66 44.17 -21.42
N ASN A 98 -16.76 45.43 -20.97
CA ASN A 98 -15.98 45.90 -19.83
C ASN A 98 -16.37 45.17 -18.53
N GLU A 99 -17.67 44.97 -18.28
CA GLU A 99 -18.15 44.18 -17.14
C GLU A 99 -17.66 42.73 -17.21
N ALA A 100 -17.70 42.10 -18.40
CA ALA A 100 -17.19 40.75 -18.59
C ALA A 100 -15.67 40.66 -18.36
N LEU A 101 -14.91 41.66 -18.80
CA LEU A 101 -13.46 41.74 -18.56
C LEU A 101 -13.13 41.91 -17.07
N GLU A 102 -13.88 42.76 -16.36
CA GLU A 102 -13.70 42.95 -14.92
C GLU A 102 -14.04 41.67 -14.14
N ASN A 103 -15.15 41.01 -14.48
CA ASN A 103 -15.54 39.73 -13.89
C ASN A 103 -14.50 38.63 -14.18
N ALA A 104 -13.97 38.56 -15.40
CA ALA A 104 -12.91 37.62 -15.74
C ALA A 104 -11.61 37.91 -14.97
N SER A 105 -11.24 39.18 -14.82
CA SER A 105 -10.08 39.60 -14.02
C SER A 105 -10.24 39.25 -12.54
N ASN A 106 -11.44 39.45 -11.98
CA ASN A 106 -11.71 39.08 -10.60
C ASN A 106 -11.66 37.55 -10.41
N ALA A 107 -12.22 36.79 -11.35
CA ALA A 107 -12.17 35.33 -11.31
C ALA A 107 -10.73 34.77 -11.41
N THR A 108 -9.86 35.37 -12.23
CA THR A 108 -8.47 34.93 -12.32
C THR A 108 -7.70 35.19 -11.03
N VAL A 109 -7.94 36.31 -10.34
CA VAL A 109 -7.34 36.59 -9.03
C VAL A 109 -7.79 35.57 -7.98
N VAL A 110 -9.08 35.21 -7.95
CA VAL A 110 -9.60 34.19 -7.03
C VAL A 110 -8.95 32.82 -7.30
N LEU A 111 -8.89 32.39 -8.57
CA LEU A 111 -8.28 31.12 -8.94
C LEU A 111 -6.77 31.08 -8.64
N GLN A 112 -6.07 32.20 -8.78
CA GLN A 112 -4.66 32.30 -8.38
C GLN A 112 -4.49 32.11 -6.87
N ALA A 113 -5.32 32.76 -6.06
CA ALA A 113 -5.30 32.59 -4.60
C ALA A 113 -5.61 31.14 -4.18
N GLU A 114 -6.60 30.50 -4.81
CA GLU A 114 -6.92 29.09 -4.56
C GLU A 114 -5.78 28.15 -4.95
N LEU A 115 -5.12 28.39 -6.10
CA LEU A 115 -3.95 27.62 -6.52
C LEU A 115 -2.78 27.76 -5.54
N GLU A 116 -2.55 28.96 -5.00
CA GLU A 116 -1.51 29.18 -3.98
C GLU A 116 -1.84 28.45 -2.67
N GLU A 117 -3.09 28.47 -2.22
CA GLU A 117 -3.52 27.73 -1.04
C GLU A 117 -3.40 26.21 -1.23
N LEU A 118 -3.78 25.69 -2.40
CA LEU A 118 -3.59 24.27 -2.73
C LEU A 118 -2.12 23.89 -2.80
N ALA A 119 -1.25 24.76 -3.33
CA ALA A 119 0.19 24.54 -3.35
C ALA A 119 0.78 24.48 -1.93
N LYS A 120 0.36 25.38 -1.03
CA LYS A 120 0.75 25.35 0.39
C LYS A 120 0.26 24.06 1.07
N ALA A 121 -1.00 23.68 0.85
CA ALA A 121 -1.58 22.47 1.42
C ALA A 121 -0.85 21.19 0.94
N ARG A 122 -0.53 21.12 -0.35
CA ARG A 122 0.24 20.01 -0.94
C ARG A 122 1.63 19.91 -0.32
N LYS A 123 2.35 21.03 -0.21
CA LYS A 123 3.68 21.03 0.43
C LYS A 123 3.62 20.56 1.88
N ALA A 124 2.63 21.03 2.65
CA ALA A 124 2.43 20.58 4.03
C ALA A 124 2.07 19.09 4.12
N ALA A 125 1.35 18.54 3.14
CA ALA A 125 1.06 17.10 3.07
C ALA A 125 2.32 16.28 2.74
N GLU A 126 3.13 16.73 1.79
CA GLU A 126 4.42 16.11 1.42
C GLU A 126 5.38 16.08 2.62
N GLU A 127 5.48 17.17 3.39
CA GLU A 127 6.27 17.22 4.63
C GLU A 127 5.76 16.24 5.70
N LYS A 128 4.43 16.10 5.86
CA LYS A 128 3.85 15.12 6.79
C LYS A 128 4.13 13.67 6.37
N VAL A 129 4.04 13.37 5.08
CA VAL A 129 4.37 12.04 4.55
C VAL A 129 5.84 11.73 4.82
N ALA A 130 6.75 12.67 4.56
CA ALA A 130 8.18 12.49 4.85
C ALA A 130 8.44 12.18 6.33
N ARG A 131 7.78 12.89 7.25
CA ARG A 131 7.87 12.61 8.70
C ARG A 131 7.37 11.22 9.06
N LEU A 132 6.19 10.82 8.56
CA LEU A 132 5.63 9.49 8.84
C LEU A 132 6.50 8.37 8.26
N GLU A 133 7.16 8.60 7.13
CA GLU A 133 8.11 7.65 6.56
C GLU A 133 9.37 7.50 7.42
N GLU A 134 9.85 8.58 8.04
CA GLU A 134 10.97 8.54 8.98
C GLU A 134 10.57 7.79 10.27
N GLU A 135 9.44 8.16 10.89
CA GLU A 135 8.90 7.46 12.07
C GLU A 135 8.67 5.96 11.78
N ARG A 136 8.19 5.62 10.58
CA ARG A 136 8.04 4.23 10.15
C ARG A 136 9.38 3.50 10.07
N LYS A 137 10.45 4.15 9.60
CA LYS A 137 11.80 3.55 9.56
C LYS A 137 12.33 3.29 10.97
N GLU A 138 12.16 4.25 11.87
CA GLU A 138 12.54 4.11 13.29
C GLU A 138 11.80 2.95 13.96
N CYS A 139 10.48 2.87 13.78
CA CYS A 139 9.68 1.76 14.32
C CYS A 139 10.14 0.39 13.78
N ASN A 140 10.43 0.29 12.48
CA ASN A 140 10.95 -0.94 11.89
C ASN A 140 12.29 -1.33 12.51
N GLN A 141 13.19 -0.36 12.72
CA GLN A 141 14.49 -0.59 13.34
C GLN A 141 14.34 -1.07 14.80
N LEU A 142 13.43 -0.49 15.58
CA LEU A 142 13.13 -0.93 16.94
C LEU A 142 12.59 -2.36 16.98
N ILE A 143 11.71 -2.72 16.05
CA ILE A 143 11.18 -4.09 15.92
C ILE A 143 12.33 -5.08 15.69
N LEU A 144 13.21 -4.78 14.73
CA LEU A 144 14.39 -5.60 14.42
C LEU A 144 15.33 -5.74 15.63
N GLN A 145 15.63 -4.63 16.32
CA GLN A 145 16.48 -4.65 17.51
C GLN A 145 15.86 -5.50 18.62
N THR A 146 14.56 -5.34 18.87
CA THR A 146 13.85 -6.09 19.91
C THR A 146 13.81 -7.60 19.57
N ASP A 147 13.57 -7.94 18.31
CA ASP A 147 13.58 -9.32 17.81
C ASP A 147 14.96 -9.98 18.00
N ASN A 148 16.03 -9.26 17.66
CA ASN A 148 17.40 -9.71 17.83
C ASN A 148 17.78 -9.88 19.31
N LEU A 149 17.33 -8.97 20.18
CA LEU A 149 17.54 -9.10 21.62
C LEU A 149 16.81 -10.32 22.18
N ALA A 150 15.55 -10.54 21.78
CA ALA A 150 14.80 -11.72 22.18
C ALA A 150 15.46 -13.02 21.70
N HIS A 151 15.99 -13.04 20.48
CA HIS A 151 16.74 -14.19 19.96
C HIS A 151 18.03 -14.44 20.74
N ARG A 152 18.79 -13.39 21.09
CA ARG A 152 20.03 -13.52 21.87
C ARG A 152 19.78 -14.06 23.28
N LEU A 153 18.72 -13.60 23.93
CA LEU A 153 18.37 -14.05 25.28
C LEU A 153 17.80 -15.48 25.30
N PHE A 154 17.10 -15.88 24.23
CA PHE A 154 16.43 -17.18 24.14
C PHE A 154 16.66 -17.84 22.76
N PRO A 155 17.83 -18.44 22.52
CA PRO A 155 18.17 -19.04 21.22
C PRO A 155 17.18 -20.12 20.78
N ASP A 156 16.71 -20.95 21.71
CA ASP A 156 15.82 -22.10 21.42
C ASP A 156 14.45 -21.69 20.88
N SER A 157 14.01 -20.47 21.23
CA SER A 157 12.75 -19.90 20.74
C SER A 157 12.76 -19.61 19.23
N GLN A 158 13.93 -19.63 18.59
CA GLN A 158 14.09 -19.39 17.15
C GLN A 158 13.33 -20.40 16.31
N THR A 159 13.39 -21.69 16.67
CA THR A 159 12.71 -22.76 15.94
C THR A 159 11.20 -22.54 15.91
N TYR A 160 10.63 -22.12 17.05
CA TYR A 160 9.22 -21.79 17.20
C TYR A 160 8.83 -20.53 16.42
N ALA A 161 9.68 -19.50 16.47
CA ALA A 161 9.48 -18.25 15.73
C ALA A 161 9.46 -18.49 14.21
N VAL A 162 10.44 -19.21 13.67
CA VAL A 162 10.53 -19.59 12.25
C VAL A 162 9.30 -20.37 11.82
N LYS A 163 8.87 -21.36 12.62
CA LYS A 163 7.66 -22.15 12.34
C LYS A 163 6.41 -21.27 12.24
N LYS A 164 6.24 -20.32 13.15
CA LYS A 164 5.09 -19.39 13.17
C LYS A 164 5.13 -18.40 12.01
N VAL A 165 6.30 -17.86 11.66
CA VAL A 165 6.46 -16.98 10.49
C VAL A 165 6.15 -17.74 9.20
N ASN A 166 6.71 -18.94 9.03
CA ASN A 166 6.48 -19.78 7.85
C ASN A 166 5.03 -20.22 7.71
N ALA A 167 4.32 -20.44 8.82
CA ALA A 167 2.89 -20.75 8.80
C ALA A 167 2.01 -19.56 8.39
N ARG A 168 2.45 -18.32 8.63
CA ARG A 168 1.73 -17.10 8.24
C ARG A 168 2.02 -16.69 6.80
N ARG A 169 3.23 -16.98 6.29
CA ARG A 169 3.60 -16.68 4.91
C ARG A 169 2.69 -17.47 3.95
N PRO A 170 2.07 -16.83 2.95
CA PRO A 170 1.22 -17.52 2.00
C PRO A 170 2.04 -18.59 1.26
N SER A 171 1.42 -19.74 0.95
CA SER A 171 2.09 -20.91 0.39
C SER A 171 2.83 -20.66 -0.94
N GLN A 172 2.51 -19.57 -1.66
CA GLN A 172 3.24 -19.11 -2.85
C GLN A 172 4.63 -18.51 -2.54
N SER A 173 4.90 -18.10 -1.30
CA SER A 173 6.21 -17.66 -0.82
C SER A 173 7.08 -18.81 -0.29
N GLN A 174 6.59 -20.05 -0.27
CA GLN A 174 7.40 -21.22 0.12
C GLN A 174 8.46 -21.57 -0.94
N ALA A 175 8.29 -21.09 -2.18
CA ALA A 175 9.31 -21.20 -3.22
C ALA A 175 10.55 -20.33 -2.94
N SER A 176 10.52 -19.45 -1.94
CA SER A 176 11.64 -18.58 -1.59
C SER A 176 11.87 -18.53 -0.08
N LEU A 177 12.37 -19.64 0.45
CA LEU A 177 13.04 -19.68 1.77
C LEU A 177 14.17 -18.65 1.91
N ALA A 178 14.58 -18.01 0.80
CA ALA A 178 15.58 -16.95 0.73
C ALA A 178 15.05 -15.50 0.85
N VAL A 179 13.72 -15.27 0.97
CA VAL A 179 13.20 -13.90 1.12
C VAL A 179 13.46 -13.37 2.54
N PRO A 180 14.16 -12.23 2.68
CA PRO A 180 14.40 -11.58 3.97
C PRO A 180 13.10 -11.36 4.75
N TRP A 181 13.18 -11.41 6.07
CA TRP A 181 12.02 -11.18 6.92
C TRP A 181 11.55 -9.72 6.80
N THR A 182 10.24 -9.56 6.58
CA THR A 182 9.61 -8.24 6.61
C THR A 182 9.48 -7.77 8.07
N PRO A 183 9.34 -6.47 8.34
CA PRO A 183 9.10 -5.98 9.71
C PRO A 183 7.89 -6.66 10.38
N ASN A 184 6.86 -6.99 9.60
CA ASN A 184 5.69 -7.73 10.08
C ASN A 184 5.99 -9.21 10.39
N ASP A 185 6.95 -9.83 9.68
CA ASP A 185 7.44 -11.17 10.03
C ASP A 185 8.20 -11.13 11.37
N HIS A 186 9.05 -10.12 11.59
CA HIS A 186 9.73 -9.93 12.88
C HIS A 186 8.74 -9.72 14.03
N LEU A 187 7.62 -9.01 13.83
CA LEU A 187 6.58 -8.91 14.86
C LEU A 187 5.94 -10.25 15.20
N VAL A 188 5.70 -11.11 14.20
CA VAL A 188 5.18 -12.47 14.42
C VAL A 188 6.20 -13.32 15.16
N ALA A 189 7.46 -13.23 14.73
CA ALA A 189 8.58 -13.94 15.34
C ALA A 189 8.71 -13.52 16.81
N LEU A 190 8.71 -12.22 17.10
CA LEU A 190 8.75 -11.67 18.45
C LEU A 190 7.58 -12.17 19.31
N ASN A 191 6.35 -12.08 18.80
CA ASN A 191 5.17 -12.57 19.52
C ASN A 191 5.26 -14.09 19.80
N ALA A 192 5.76 -14.86 18.83
CA ALA A 192 5.97 -16.29 18.99
C ALA A 192 7.02 -16.58 20.08
N ARG A 193 8.13 -15.83 20.11
CA ARG A 193 9.16 -15.96 21.15
C ARG A 193 8.63 -15.58 22.53
N VAL A 194 7.92 -14.47 22.67
CA VAL A 194 7.30 -14.06 23.95
C VAL A 194 6.27 -15.08 24.42
N SER A 195 5.50 -15.67 23.51
CA SER A 195 4.54 -16.72 23.85
C SER A 195 5.25 -18.00 24.33
N HIS A 196 6.35 -18.38 23.68
CA HIS A 196 7.20 -19.49 24.11
C HIS A 196 7.79 -19.22 25.49
N MET A 197 8.29 -18.00 25.74
CA MET A 197 8.78 -17.59 27.06
C MET A 197 7.70 -17.72 28.13
N ARG A 198 6.46 -17.28 27.89
CA ARG A 198 5.37 -17.45 28.88
C ARG A 198 5.08 -18.91 29.21
N ALA A 199 5.31 -19.83 28.27
CA ALA A 199 5.18 -21.26 28.55
C ALA A 199 6.34 -21.77 29.43
N ILE A 200 7.57 -21.32 29.16
CA ILE A 200 8.72 -21.63 30.03
C ILE A 200 8.54 -21.00 31.41
N ASP A 201 8.05 -19.77 31.50
CA ASP A 201 7.82 -19.01 32.73
C ASP A 201 6.88 -19.75 33.71
N ARG A 202 5.86 -20.42 33.17
CA ARG A 202 4.98 -21.29 33.97
C ARG A 202 5.67 -22.50 34.57
N ASN A 203 6.70 -23.02 33.92
CA ASN A 203 7.47 -24.15 34.45
C ASN A 203 8.64 -23.65 35.31
N LEU A 204 9.14 -22.43 35.05
CA LEU A 204 10.19 -21.77 35.83
C LEU A 204 9.75 -21.51 37.28
N SER A 205 8.46 -21.25 37.54
CA SER A 205 7.94 -21.13 38.91
C SER A 205 8.13 -22.41 39.73
N ASP A 206 8.07 -23.56 39.06
CA ASP A 206 8.07 -24.87 39.72
C ASP A 206 9.49 -25.43 39.86
N ILE A 207 10.46 -24.95 39.07
CA ILE A 207 11.88 -25.32 39.15
C ILE A 207 12.47 -25.20 40.56
N PRO A 208 12.32 -24.10 41.32
CA PRO A 208 12.89 -24.00 42.66
C PRO A 208 12.28 -25.03 43.63
N ASP A 209 10.98 -25.31 43.50
CA ASP A 209 10.30 -26.30 44.33
C ASP A 209 10.77 -27.72 44.01
N VAL A 210 10.87 -28.07 42.73
CA VAL A 210 11.40 -29.37 42.27
C VAL A 210 12.87 -29.55 42.66
N ALA A 211 13.69 -28.52 42.48
CA ALA A 211 15.10 -28.53 42.89
C ALA A 211 15.25 -28.70 44.40
N SER A 212 14.39 -28.05 45.19
CA SER A 212 14.34 -28.23 46.64
C SER A 212 13.94 -29.65 47.05
N GLN A 213 12.97 -30.27 46.35
CA GLN A 213 12.59 -31.67 46.58
C GLN A 213 13.74 -32.63 46.26
N LEU A 214 14.42 -32.42 45.13
CA LEU A 214 15.60 -33.20 44.75
C LEU A 214 16.72 -33.06 45.78
N TYR A 215 16.98 -31.84 46.26
CA TYR A 215 17.99 -31.58 47.28
C TYR A 215 17.70 -32.32 48.59
N ARG A 216 16.45 -32.28 49.10
CA ARG A 216 16.06 -33.04 50.31
C ARG A 216 16.29 -34.55 50.16
N THR A 217 16.11 -35.06 48.95
CA THR A 217 16.32 -36.48 48.65
C THR A 217 17.80 -36.82 48.66
N LEU A 218 18.64 -35.99 48.04
CA LEU A 218 20.08 -36.22 47.95
C LEU A 218 20.83 -35.97 49.27
N TRP A 219 20.35 -35.04 50.11
CA TRP A 219 20.94 -34.69 51.40
C TRP A 219 19.92 -34.80 52.54
N PRO A 220 19.55 -36.04 52.95
CA PRO A 220 18.59 -36.23 54.03
C PRO A 220 19.14 -35.66 55.34
N GLY A 221 18.40 -34.71 55.94
CA GLY A 221 18.76 -34.07 57.20
C GLY A 221 19.54 -32.75 57.08
N GLU A 222 19.95 -32.34 55.88
CA GLU A 222 20.54 -31.01 55.66
C GLU A 222 19.44 -29.96 55.38
N VAL A 223 19.66 -28.72 55.82
CA VAL A 223 18.71 -27.63 55.56
C VAL A 223 18.80 -27.25 54.09
N VAL A 224 17.65 -27.21 53.40
CA VAL A 224 17.58 -26.81 52.00
C VAL A 224 18.03 -25.36 51.87
N PRO A 225 19.01 -25.03 51.02
CA PRO A 225 19.40 -23.65 50.77
C PRO A 225 18.24 -22.83 50.20
N ASP A 226 18.06 -21.59 50.69
CA ASP A 226 16.96 -20.72 50.27
C ASP A 226 17.11 -20.17 48.84
N THR A 227 18.29 -20.30 48.24
CA THR A 227 18.61 -19.74 46.91
C THR A 227 18.87 -20.84 45.90
N PHE A 228 18.16 -20.80 44.78
CA PHE A 228 18.30 -21.77 43.68
C PHE A 228 19.75 -21.88 43.15
N SER A 229 20.50 -20.77 43.09
CA SER A 229 21.91 -20.78 42.66
C SER A 229 22.78 -21.68 43.54
N LEU A 230 22.57 -21.68 44.87
CA LEU A 230 23.31 -22.53 45.80
C LEU A 230 22.98 -24.00 45.62
N ILE A 231 21.70 -24.31 45.34
CA ILE A 231 21.27 -25.67 45.01
C ILE A 231 21.92 -26.12 43.69
N SER A 232 21.92 -25.26 42.66
CA SER A 232 22.54 -25.55 41.36
C SER A 232 24.04 -25.81 41.48
N ASP A 233 24.78 -24.98 42.21
CA ASP A 233 26.23 -25.15 42.38
C ASP A 233 26.57 -26.44 43.14
N ARG A 234 25.74 -26.84 44.12
CA ARG A 234 25.87 -28.13 44.81
C ARG A 234 25.56 -29.33 43.89
N LEU A 235 24.61 -29.19 42.97
CA LEU A 235 24.23 -30.26 42.04
C LEU A 235 25.25 -30.47 40.91
N LYS A 236 25.96 -29.42 40.48
CA LYS A 236 26.98 -29.50 39.41
C LYS A 236 28.10 -30.51 39.72
N GLY A 237 28.37 -30.77 41.00
CA GLY A 237 29.50 -31.60 41.41
C GLY A 237 29.34 -33.11 41.20
N ALA A 238 28.15 -33.63 40.84
CA ALA A 238 27.77 -35.04 40.60
C ALA A 238 28.18 -36.12 41.64
N GLY A 239 29.15 -35.86 42.52
CA GLY A 239 29.71 -36.82 43.48
C GLY A 239 28.67 -37.35 44.43
N ARG A 240 27.71 -36.52 44.86
CA ARG A 240 26.62 -36.98 45.72
C ARG A 240 25.71 -38.00 45.04
N ILE A 241 25.42 -37.85 43.75
CA ILE A 241 24.62 -38.82 43.00
C ILE A 241 25.36 -40.15 42.92
N ARG A 242 26.68 -40.10 42.69
CA ARG A 242 27.54 -41.28 42.66
C ARG A 242 27.63 -41.97 44.03
N GLU A 243 27.75 -41.21 45.11
CA GLU A 243 27.65 -41.75 46.49
C GLU A 243 26.31 -42.45 46.74
N TRP A 244 25.21 -41.90 46.21
CA TRP A 244 23.89 -42.54 46.28
C TRP A 244 23.83 -43.84 45.46
N GLN A 245 24.50 -43.91 44.31
CA GLN A 245 24.63 -45.15 43.55
C GLN A 245 25.41 -46.21 44.34
N CYS A 246 26.55 -45.84 44.93
CA CYS A 246 27.33 -46.75 45.79
C CYS A 246 26.53 -47.18 47.03
N SER A 247 25.79 -46.26 47.65
CA SER A 247 24.85 -46.56 48.74
C SER A 247 23.78 -47.56 48.32
N ALA A 248 23.15 -47.37 47.15
CA ALA A 248 22.15 -48.29 46.62
C ALA A 248 22.75 -49.67 46.32
N ALA A 249 23.96 -49.72 45.77
CA ALA A 249 24.69 -50.97 45.56
C ALA A 249 24.97 -51.70 46.88
N ARG A 250 25.37 -50.97 47.93
CA ARG A 250 25.56 -51.52 49.28
C ARG A 250 24.25 -52.03 49.88
N ALA A 251 23.14 -51.29 49.72
CA ALA A 251 21.81 -51.74 50.16
C ALA A 251 21.36 -53.04 49.46
N GLY A 252 21.63 -53.13 48.15
CA GLY A 252 21.38 -54.33 47.36
C GLY A 252 22.24 -55.52 47.82
N ALA A 253 23.55 -55.29 48.01
CA ALA A 253 24.49 -56.30 48.49
C ALA A 253 24.11 -56.83 49.88
N ASP A 254 23.76 -55.94 50.81
CA ASP A 254 23.29 -56.32 52.16
C ASP A 254 22.01 -57.17 52.08
N SER A 255 21.06 -56.80 51.23
CA SER A 255 19.81 -57.55 51.06
C SER A 255 20.04 -58.95 50.52
N VAL A 256 20.92 -59.10 49.53
CA VAL A 256 21.33 -60.41 48.99
C VAL A 256 22.05 -61.23 50.06
N LEU A 257 23.00 -60.62 50.77
CA LEU A 257 23.77 -61.30 51.82
C LEU A 257 22.87 -61.77 52.96
N ARG A 258 21.89 -60.96 53.37
CA ARG A 258 20.91 -61.33 54.41
C ARG A 258 20.11 -62.58 54.02
N VAL A 259 19.71 -62.68 52.75
CA VAL A 259 19.03 -63.87 52.23
C VAL A 259 19.98 -65.07 52.20
N ALA A 260 21.21 -64.90 51.70
CA ALA A 260 22.20 -65.98 51.64
C ALA A 260 22.58 -66.50 53.03
N CYS A 261 22.84 -65.62 53.99
CA CYS A 261 23.16 -65.95 55.38
C CYS A 261 21.98 -66.62 56.12
N SER A 262 20.74 -66.37 55.70
CA SER A 262 19.57 -67.06 56.27
C SER A 262 19.54 -68.55 55.93
N TRP A 263 20.16 -68.95 54.82
CA TRP A 263 20.27 -70.35 54.38
C TRP A 263 21.61 -70.96 54.79
N TYR A 264 22.67 -70.15 54.82
CA TYR A 264 24.04 -70.56 55.13
C TYR A 264 24.67 -69.59 56.14
N PRO A 265 24.49 -69.82 57.45
CA PRO A 265 24.98 -68.90 58.49
C PRO A 265 26.51 -68.73 58.53
N GLU A 266 27.26 -69.73 58.06
CA GLU A 266 28.73 -69.76 58.06
C GLU A 266 29.31 -69.53 56.64
N LEU A 267 28.61 -68.76 55.79
CA LEU A 267 29.04 -68.52 54.42
C LEU A 267 30.37 -67.76 54.36
N ASP A 268 31.40 -68.40 53.81
CA ASP A 268 32.71 -67.80 53.54
C ASP A 268 32.67 -66.98 52.23
N LEU A 269 32.89 -65.67 52.35
CA LEU A 269 32.86 -64.72 51.22
C LEU A 269 34.12 -64.80 50.35
N ASP A 270 35.27 -65.19 50.93
CA ASP A 270 36.52 -65.26 50.19
C ASP A 270 36.51 -66.44 49.21
N ALA A 271 35.86 -67.54 49.61
CA ALA A 271 35.62 -68.70 48.75
C ALA A 271 34.70 -68.38 47.55
N LEU A 272 33.76 -67.43 47.69
CA LEU A 272 32.82 -67.06 46.61
C LEU A 272 33.50 -66.29 45.48
N THR A 273 34.50 -65.47 45.80
CA THR A 273 35.25 -64.70 44.80
C THR A 273 35.93 -65.63 43.79
N GLY A 274 36.51 -66.74 44.26
CA GLY A 274 37.15 -67.74 43.39
C GLY A 274 36.17 -68.57 42.54
N VAL A 275 34.92 -68.72 42.99
CA VAL A 275 33.87 -69.44 42.23
C VAL A 275 33.21 -68.55 41.16
N ARG A 276 33.27 -67.23 41.34
CA ARG A 276 32.66 -66.26 40.43
C ARG A 276 33.45 -66.07 39.14
N GLU A 277 34.76 -66.27 39.17
CA GLU A 277 35.61 -66.17 37.97
C GLU A 277 35.26 -67.27 36.94
N GLY A 278 34.62 -66.86 35.84
CA GLY A 278 34.30 -67.78 34.72
C GLY A 278 32.92 -68.46 34.79
N ALA A 279 31.98 -67.95 35.59
CA ALA A 279 30.63 -68.51 35.67
C ALA A 279 29.88 -68.43 34.32
N GLU A 280 29.24 -69.53 33.90
CA GLU A 280 28.43 -69.60 32.67
C GLU A 280 27.28 -68.57 32.66
N THR A 281 26.82 -68.13 33.84
CA THR A 281 25.80 -67.10 34.00
C THR A 281 26.25 -65.68 33.64
N ASP A 282 27.56 -65.46 33.46
CA ASP A 282 28.15 -64.21 33.00
C ASP A 282 28.62 -64.28 31.54
N LEU A 283 28.83 -65.48 31.00
CA LEU A 283 29.32 -65.73 29.63
C LEU A 283 28.19 -65.98 28.61
N ASP A 284 27.09 -66.66 29.01
CA ASP A 284 25.93 -66.90 28.12
C ASP A 284 24.90 -65.76 28.24
N PRO A 285 24.56 -65.04 27.14
CA PRO A 285 23.59 -63.94 27.17
C PRO A 285 22.19 -64.36 27.63
N ILE A 286 21.75 -65.60 27.39
CA ILE A 286 20.42 -66.08 27.80
C ILE A 286 20.38 -66.29 29.32
N LEU A 287 21.45 -66.84 29.89
CA LEU A 287 21.57 -67.04 31.33
C LEU A 287 21.82 -65.71 32.07
N ALA A 288 22.58 -64.80 31.47
CA ALA A 288 22.77 -63.43 31.98
C ALA A 288 21.44 -62.66 32.04
N ALA A 289 20.61 -62.74 31.00
CA ALA A 289 19.28 -62.11 31.00
C ALA A 289 18.36 -62.68 32.11
N LYS A 290 18.37 -64.01 32.31
CA LYS A 290 17.63 -64.65 33.42
C LYS A 290 18.17 -64.24 34.78
N ARG A 291 19.49 -64.08 34.92
CA ARG A 291 20.14 -63.58 36.14
C ARG A 291 19.73 -62.13 36.42
N GLN A 292 19.71 -61.28 35.41
CA GLN A 292 19.28 -59.88 35.52
C GLN A 292 17.80 -59.78 35.92
N ASP A 293 16.88 -60.54 35.30
CA ASP A 293 15.46 -60.57 35.70
C ASP A 293 15.28 -60.93 37.18
N ARG A 294 16.04 -61.91 37.66
CA ARG A 294 16.03 -62.29 39.08
C ARG A 294 16.64 -61.21 39.97
N ALA A 295 17.71 -60.56 39.52
CA ALA A 295 18.33 -59.45 40.25
C ALA A 295 17.36 -58.26 40.39
N TYR A 296 16.56 -57.95 39.37
CA TYR A 296 15.52 -56.91 39.46
C TYR A 296 14.49 -57.22 40.54
N ARG A 297 14.03 -58.48 40.65
CA ARG A 297 13.11 -58.89 41.72
C ARG A 297 13.74 -58.82 43.10
N ILE A 298 15.04 -59.10 43.22
CA ILE A 298 15.75 -59.00 44.50
C ILE A 298 15.92 -57.52 44.90
N ALA A 299 16.14 -56.63 43.93
CA ALA A 299 16.26 -55.20 44.18
C ALA A 299 15.00 -54.59 44.82
N GLU A 300 13.81 -55.17 44.63
CA GLU A 300 12.58 -54.74 45.31
C GLU A 300 12.65 -54.87 46.84
N TYR A 301 13.47 -55.80 47.34
CA TYR A 301 13.71 -56.00 48.76
C TYR A 301 14.85 -55.13 49.32
N ALA A 302 15.59 -54.43 48.45
CA ALA A 302 16.67 -53.54 48.85
C ALA A 302 16.16 -52.16 49.24
N GLU A 303 16.62 -51.66 50.40
CA GLU A 303 16.24 -50.32 50.90
C GLU A 303 17.05 -49.22 50.19
N MET A 304 16.71 -48.93 48.93
CA MET A 304 17.42 -47.92 48.13
C MET A 304 17.03 -46.46 48.43
N ARG A 305 16.02 -46.24 49.29
CA ARG A 305 15.50 -44.90 49.63
C ARG A 305 16.25 -44.23 50.78
N THR A 306 17.02 -45.01 51.52
CA THR A 306 17.78 -44.55 52.69
C THR A 306 19.25 -44.55 52.31
N PHE A 307 19.93 -43.42 52.52
CA PHE A 307 21.37 -43.35 52.27
C PHE A 307 22.12 -44.17 53.31
N ILE A 308 22.92 -45.13 52.84
CA ILE A 308 23.83 -45.94 53.65
C ILE A 308 25.24 -45.35 53.48
N PRO A 309 25.91 -44.85 54.53
CA PRO A 309 27.27 -44.35 54.43
C PRO A 309 28.29 -45.50 54.31
N PRO A 310 29.44 -45.30 53.64
CA PRO A 310 30.47 -46.32 53.55
C PRO A 310 31.04 -46.66 54.94
N PRO A 311 31.48 -47.91 55.18
CA PRO A 311 32.13 -48.28 56.42
C PRO A 311 33.37 -47.40 56.72
N HIS A 312 33.62 -47.12 58.00
CA HIS A 312 34.76 -46.28 58.41
C HIS A 312 36.09 -46.81 57.83
N GLY A 313 36.79 -45.97 57.05
CA GLY A 313 38.09 -46.31 56.47
C GLY A 313 38.04 -46.97 55.08
N VAL A 314 36.85 -47.21 54.52
CA VAL A 314 36.67 -47.66 53.13
C VAL A 314 36.21 -46.47 52.30
N GLN A 315 37.06 -45.99 51.39
CA GLN A 315 36.61 -45.10 50.32
C GLN A 315 35.99 -45.99 49.24
N ASP A 316 34.79 -45.63 48.79
CA ASP A 316 34.27 -46.18 47.54
C ASP A 316 35.32 -45.80 46.47
N TYR A 317 35.91 -46.80 45.78
CA TYR A 317 36.85 -46.51 44.68
C TYR A 317 36.06 -45.80 43.58
N LEU A 318 36.17 -44.48 43.54
CA LEU A 318 35.62 -43.66 42.49
C LEU A 318 36.75 -43.54 41.46
N ASP A 319 36.71 -44.35 40.41
CA ASP A 319 37.56 -44.08 39.25
C ASP A 319 37.16 -42.69 38.71
N GLU A 320 38.11 -41.76 38.77
CA GLU A 320 38.02 -40.39 38.24
C GLU A 320 38.36 -40.35 36.74
N GLU A 321 38.34 -41.49 36.04
CA GLU A 321 38.63 -41.60 34.61
C GLU A 321 37.34 -41.75 33.79
N GLU A 322 36.53 -40.70 33.72
CA GLU A 322 35.50 -40.54 32.66
C GLU A 322 35.39 -39.05 32.27
N ASP A 323 36.53 -38.35 32.17
CA ASP A 323 36.63 -36.98 31.61
C ASP A 323 37.67 -36.90 30.46
N GLU A 324 38.05 -38.04 29.87
CA GLU A 324 38.73 -38.04 28.57
C GLU A 324 37.70 -38.33 27.48
N ALA A 325 37.01 -37.28 27.05
CA ALA A 325 36.41 -37.27 25.73
C ALA A 325 37.54 -37.48 24.72
N GLU A 326 37.65 -38.68 24.18
CA GLU A 326 38.43 -38.96 22.98
C GLU A 326 37.93 -38.01 21.88
N GLU A 327 38.65 -36.90 21.67
CA GLU A 327 38.52 -36.13 20.43
C GLU A 327 38.96 -37.05 19.29
N GLU A 328 38.00 -37.64 18.59
CA GLU A 328 38.28 -38.32 17.34
C GLU A 328 39.03 -37.34 16.40
N PRO A 329 40.18 -37.73 15.83
CA PRO A 329 40.85 -36.92 14.85
C PRO A 329 40.00 -36.89 13.57
N LEU A 330 39.44 -35.71 13.29
CA LEU A 330 38.83 -35.36 12.01
C LEU A 330 39.87 -35.44 10.90
N ASP A 331 39.93 -36.59 10.24
CA ASP A 331 40.76 -36.81 9.08
C ASP A 331 40.10 -36.19 7.82
N GLY A 332 40.79 -35.20 7.25
CA GLY A 332 40.95 -35.07 5.80
C GLY A 332 39.81 -34.49 4.95
N ALA A 333 39.69 -33.16 4.91
CA ALA A 333 39.39 -32.45 3.65
C ALA A 333 39.78 -30.97 3.74
N GLY A 334 40.95 -30.63 3.19
CA GLY A 334 41.38 -29.23 3.11
C GLY A 334 42.73 -29.10 2.44
N ALA A 335 42.79 -29.46 1.16
CA ALA A 335 43.93 -29.13 0.30
C ALA A 335 44.20 -27.62 0.38
N GLY A 336 45.47 -27.28 0.54
CA GLY A 336 45.94 -25.95 0.86
C GLY A 336 45.73 -24.91 -0.22
N ASP A 337 45.73 -23.65 0.22
CA ASP A 337 46.63 -22.66 -0.36
C ASP A 337 46.74 -21.48 0.62
N ALA A 338 47.92 -21.29 1.21
CA ALA A 338 48.29 -20.05 1.87
C ALA A 338 49.69 -19.67 1.35
N PRO A 339 49.84 -18.53 0.64
CA PRO A 339 51.14 -18.07 0.18
C PRO A 339 51.96 -17.46 1.34
N PRO A 340 53.30 -17.56 1.29
CA PRO A 340 54.16 -17.23 2.42
C PRO A 340 54.33 -15.72 2.64
N GLU A 341 54.28 -15.34 3.91
CA GLU A 341 54.63 -14.04 4.46
C GLU A 341 56.13 -13.77 4.30
N ALA A 342 56.48 -12.57 3.83
CA ALA A 342 57.86 -12.09 3.71
C ALA A 342 58.41 -11.64 5.06
N PRO A 343 59.72 -11.78 5.32
CA PRO A 343 60.32 -11.35 6.58
C PRO A 343 60.49 -9.83 6.62
N ALA A 344 60.25 -9.29 7.81
CA ALA A 344 60.36 -7.89 8.16
C ALA A 344 61.77 -7.31 7.94
N ALA A 345 61.79 -6.10 7.38
CA ALA A 345 62.83 -5.08 7.57
C ALA A 345 62.14 -3.71 7.60
#